data_AF-A0A934HFY4-F1
#
_entry.id   AF-A0A934HFY4-F1
#
_cell.length_a   1.000
_cell.length_b   1.000
_cell.length_c   1.000
_cell.angle_alpha   90.00
_cell.angle_beta   90.00
_cell.angle_gamma   90.00
#
_symmetry.space_group_name_H-M   'P 1'
#
loop_
_entity.id
_entity.type
_entity.pdbx_description
1 polymer ?
#
loop_
_entity_poly.entity_id
_entity_poly.type
_entity_poly.pdbx_seq_one_letter_code
_entity_poly.pdbx_strand_id
1 'polypeptide(L)'
;MDSVQRRAIRKRQLRREGVYALAILIALWILLPIWLIGTMAFSTRDDVYGYPKQIAPVPFSTDTMGFFVDQEGILAATRNSIYVAILTLVLSTAIATPAGYAISRYFFPGRDAFRLSVLAVRAFPIVILAVPLAVTFIEWGMYDRVYSVALMHTALTLPTTILVVSSVFASIPREFEEAAQIFGCNALQAFMRV
;
A
#
# COMPACT_ATOMS: atom_id res chain seq x y z
N MET A 1 0.78 9.74 -50.20
CA MET A 1 0.54 9.01 -48.93
C MET A 1 -0.28 7.78 -49.24
N ASP A 2 0.31 6.62 -49.04
CA ASP A 2 -0.19 5.34 -49.51
C ASP A 2 -1.48 4.91 -48.81
N SER A 3 -2.39 4.24 -49.52
CA SER A 3 -3.67 3.75 -48.97
C SER A 3 -3.46 2.77 -47.79
N VAL A 4 -2.32 2.08 -47.80
CA VAL A 4 -1.83 1.18 -46.74
C VAL A 4 -1.47 1.96 -45.47
N GLN A 5 -0.79 3.10 -45.59
CA GLN A 5 -0.41 3.94 -44.45
C GLN A 5 -1.65 4.53 -43.74
N ARG A 6 -2.68 4.93 -44.50
CA ARG A 6 -3.95 5.43 -43.92
C ARG A 6 -4.70 4.35 -43.12
N ARG A 7 -4.71 3.10 -43.60
CA ARG A 7 -5.34 1.97 -42.88
C ARG A 7 -4.60 1.62 -41.58
N ALA A 8 -3.27 1.68 -41.58
CA ALA A 8 -2.46 1.43 -40.39
C ALA A 8 -2.68 2.49 -39.30
N ILE A 9 -2.73 3.77 -39.69
CA ILE A 9 -3.01 4.89 -38.76
C ILE A 9 -4.42 4.76 -38.16
N ARG A 10 -5.44 4.47 -38.98
CA ARG A 10 -6.84 4.31 -38.52
C ARG A 10 -7.00 3.12 -37.57
N LYS A 11 -6.35 1.97 -37.83
CA LYS A 11 -6.34 0.83 -36.89
C LYS A 11 -5.66 1.19 -35.56
N ARG A 12 -4.58 1.97 -35.58
CA ARG A 12 -3.89 2.44 -34.37
C ARG A 12 -4.74 3.43 -33.56
N GLN A 13 -5.47 4.33 -34.23
CA GLN A 13 -6.39 5.29 -33.60
C GLN A 13 -7.62 4.60 -32.99
N LEU A 14 -8.28 3.71 -33.73
CA LEU A 14 -9.42 2.92 -33.23
C LEU A 14 -9.03 2.06 -32.02
N ARG A 15 -7.83 1.47 -32.03
CA ARG A 15 -7.29 0.73 -30.88
C ARG A 15 -7.06 1.66 -29.68
N ARG A 16 -6.60 2.88 -29.91
CA ARG A 16 -6.34 3.88 -28.86
C ARG A 16 -7.64 4.41 -28.25
N GLU A 17 -8.65 4.72 -29.07
CA GLU A 17 -9.98 5.12 -28.61
C GLU A 17 -10.66 4.02 -27.80
N GLY A 18 -10.56 2.76 -28.24
CA GLY A 18 -11.04 1.61 -27.47
C GLY A 18 -10.34 1.46 -26.11
N VAL A 19 -9.03 1.67 -26.05
CA VAL A 19 -8.27 1.66 -24.78
C VAL A 19 -8.72 2.79 -23.85
N TYR A 20 -8.92 4.01 -24.37
CA TYR A 20 -9.41 5.11 -23.55
C TYR A 20 -10.84 4.90 -23.06
N ALA A 21 -11.74 4.42 -23.93
CA ALA A 21 -13.12 4.13 -23.55
C ALA A 21 -13.18 3.06 -22.44
N LEU A 22 -12.37 1.99 -22.56
CA LEU A 22 -12.25 0.97 -21.52
C LEU A 22 -11.66 1.54 -20.23
N ALA A 23 -10.61 2.35 -20.30
CA ALA A 23 -10.01 2.99 -19.14
C ALA A 23 -11.00 3.90 -18.40
N ILE A 24 -11.79 4.69 -19.14
CA ILE A 24 -12.85 5.54 -18.58
C ILE A 24 -13.93 4.69 -17.92
N LEU A 25 -14.36 3.59 -18.55
CA LEU A 25 -15.38 2.71 -17.98
C LEU A 25 -14.90 2.07 -16.68
N ILE A 26 -13.65 1.61 -16.64
CA ILE A 26 -13.04 1.07 -15.41
C ILE A 26 -12.94 2.17 -14.34
N ALA A 27 -12.50 3.37 -14.71
CA ALA A 27 -12.40 4.49 -13.77
C ALA A 27 -13.78 4.85 -13.19
N LEU A 28 -14.82 4.93 -14.02
CA LEU A 28 -16.19 5.19 -13.57
C LEU A 28 -16.69 4.08 -12.64
N TRP A 29 -16.41 2.82 -12.96
CA TRP A 29 -16.80 1.69 -12.11
C TRP A 29 -16.13 1.73 -10.73
N ILE A 30 -14.86 2.13 -10.65
CA ILE A 30 -14.13 2.31 -9.38
C ILE A 30 -14.61 3.55 -8.63
N LEU A 31 -14.85 4.66 -9.33
CA LEU A 31 -15.21 5.94 -8.72
C LEU A 31 -16.66 6.00 -8.26
N LEU A 32 -17.57 5.24 -8.87
CA LEU A 32 -18.99 5.23 -8.53
C LEU A 32 -19.25 4.87 -7.05
N PRO A 33 -18.74 3.78 -6.47
CA PRO A 33 -18.95 3.50 -5.04
C PRO A 33 -18.29 4.54 -4.13
N ILE A 34 -17.13 5.08 -4.51
CA ILE A 34 -16.46 6.16 -3.75
C ILE A 34 -17.32 7.43 -3.76
N TRP A 35 -17.88 7.77 -4.92
CA TRP A 35 -18.80 8.88 -5.09
C TRP A 35 -20.02 8.71 -4.18
N LEU A 36 -20.65 7.54 -4.17
CA LEU A 36 -21.82 7.27 -3.32
C LEU A 36 -21.51 7.39 -1.82
N ILE A 37 -20.33 6.93 -1.37
CA ILE A 37 -19.90 7.12 0.02
C ILE A 37 -19.68 8.62 0.30
N GLY A 38 -19.05 9.34 -0.64
CA GLY A 38 -18.84 10.77 -0.55
C GLY A 38 -20.14 11.56 -0.46
N THR A 39 -21.18 11.20 -1.23
CA THR A 39 -22.47 11.88 -1.16
C THR A 39 -23.18 11.65 0.17
N MET A 40 -23.05 10.45 0.75
CA MET A 40 -23.62 10.16 2.08
C MET A 40 -22.90 10.90 3.21
N ALA A 41 -21.61 11.21 3.03
CA ALA A 41 -20.86 12.01 3.99
C ALA A 41 -21.34 13.48 4.08
N PHE A 42 -21.96 13.99 3.00
CA PHE A 42 -22.45 15.36 2.87
C PHE A 42 -23.98 15.46 2.72
N SER A 43 -24.71 14.49 3.27
CA SER A 43 -26.18 14.47 3.31
C SER A 43 -26.71 14.60 4.74
N THR A 44 -28.02 14.80 4.88
CA THR A 44 -28.68 14.82 6.19
C THR A 44 -28.80 13.41 6.79
N ARG A 45 -29.04 13.28 8.09
CA ARG A 45 -29.24 11.97 8.74
C ARG A 45 -30.43 11.21 8.14
N ASP A 46 -31.50 11.92 7.82
CA ASP A 46 -32.72 11.34 7.23
C ASP A 46 -32.43 10.76 5.83
N ASP A 47 -31.56 11.39 5.05
CA ASP A 47 -31.14 10.87 3.73
C ASP A 47 -30.22 9.63 3.86
N VAL A 48 -29.39 9.56 4.92
CA VAL A 48 -28.51 8.42 5.20
C VAL A 48 -29.31 7.18 5.62
N TYR A 49 -30.48 7.33 6.25
CA TYR A 49 -31.35 6.19 6.62
C TYR A 49 -32.55 5.99 5.68
N GLY A 50 -32.93 7.00 4.90
CA GLY A 50 -34.09 6.98 4.01
C GLY A 50 -33.89 6.22 2.70
N TYR A 51 -35.00 5.94 2.00
CA TYR A 51 -35.01 5.35 0.66
C TYR A 51 -36.00 6.12 -0.22
N PRO A 52 -35.71 6.38 -1.51
CA PRO A 52 -34.53 5.98 -2.28
C PRO A 52 -33.26 6.77 -1.96
N LYS A 53 -32.09 6.15 -2.18
CA LYS A 53 -30.80 6.81 -2.01
C LYS A 53 -30.55 7.79 -3.14
N GLN A 54 -30.24 9.03 -2.77
CA GLN A 54 -29.88 10.07 -3.73
C GLN A 54 -28.46 9.86 -4.26
N ILE A 55 -28.27 10.12 -5.56
CA ILE A 55 -26.96 10.01 -6.23
C ILE A 55 -26.12 11.28 -6.01
N ALA A 56 -26.73 12.37 -5.56
CA ALA A 56 -26.09 13.65 -5.24
C ALA A 56 -26.54 14.11 -3.84
N PRO A 57 -25.70 14.85 -3.10
CA PRO A 57 -26.03 15.35 -1.77
C PRO A 57 -26.99 16.56 -1.90
N VAL A 58 -28.30 16.29 -2.06
CA VAL A 58 -29.33 17.31 -2.21
C VAL A 58 -30.42 17.12 -1.13
N PRO A 59 -30.50 17.98 -0.11
CA PRO A 59 -29.66 19.17 0.13
C PRO A 59 -28.23 18.80 0.55
N PHE A 60 -27.28 19.67 0.20
CA PHE A 60 -25.91 19.55 0.71
C PHE A 60 -25.91 19.92 2.19
N SER A 61 -25.48 19.00 3.04
CA SER A 61 -25.41 19.21 4.49
C SER A 61 -24.12 18.62 5.08
N THR A 62 -23.56 19.31 6.06
CA THR A 62 -22.41 18.82 6.84
C THR A 62 -22.82 18.09 8.11
N ASP A 63 -24.11 17.88 8.37
CA ASP A 63 -24.62 17.34 9.64
C ASP A 63 -24.11 15.93 9.91
N THR A 64 -24.04 15.09 8.89
CA THR A 64 -23.51 13.74 9.00
C THR A 64 -22.02 13.77 9.35
N MET A 65 -21.24 14.61 8.66
CA MET A 65 -19.81 14.77 8.96
C MET A 65 -19.57 15.37 10.35
N GLY A 66 -20.31 16.41 10.74
CA GLY A 66 -20.23 17.03 12.05
C GLY A 66 -20.53 16.03 13.15
N PHE A 67 -21.61 15.24 12.99
CA PHE A 67 -21.90 14.12 13.87
C PHE A 67 -20.72 13.14 13.98
N PHE A 68 -20.14 12.70 12.86
CA PHE A 68 -19.00 11.78 12.90
C PHE A 68 -17.76 12.37 13.58
N VAL A 69 -17.47 13.64 13.37
CA VAL A 69 -16.28 14.28 13.98
C VAL A 69 -16.48 14.49 15.49
N ASP A 70 -17.69 14.85 15.91
CA ASP A 70 -18.02 15.12 17.31
C ASP A 70 -18.28 13.85 18.13
N GLN A 71 -18.47 12.69 17.47
CA GLN A 71 -18.67 11.41 18.13
C GLN A 71 -17.43 10.98 18.93
N GLU A 72 -17.69 10.54 20.16
CA GLU A 72 -16.64 10.20 21.12
C GLU A 72 -15.71 9.11 20.58
N GLY A 73 -14.40 9.36 20.68
CA GLY A 73 -13.37 8.41 20.27
C GLY A 73 -13.01 8.42 18.78
N ILE A 74 -13.79 9.03 17.88
CA ILE A 74 -13.49 9.00 16.43
C ILE A 74 -12.21 9.75 16.10
N LEU A 75 -12.06 10.98 16.59
CA LEU A 75 -10.84 11.77 16.34
C LEU A 75 -9.60 11.12 16.97
N ALA A 76 -9.75 10.55 18.18
CA ALA A 76 -8.69 9.82 18.86
C ALA A 76 -8.27 8.54 18.11
N ALA A 77 -9.24 7.75 17.66
CA ALA A 77 -9.00 6.55 16.84
C ALA A 77 -8.35 6.90 15.50
N THR A 78 -8.76 8.01 14.88
CA THR A 78 -8.16 8.51 13.63
C THR A 78 -6.70 8.91 13.85
N ARG A 79 -6.40 9.64 14.93
CA ARG A 79 -5.03 10.00 15.31
C ARG A 79 -4.17 8.76 15.60
N ASN A 80 -4.72 7.79 16.33
CA ASN A 80 -4.03 6.52 16.60
C ASN A 80 -3.74 5.77 15.28
N SER A 81 -4.69 5.73 14.35
CA SER A 81 -4.51 5.07 13.05
C SER A 81 -3.40 5.73 12.22
N ILE A 82 -3.35 7.06 12.20
CA ILE A 82 -2.26 7.80 11.53
C ILE A 82 -0.92 7.48 12.18
N TYR A 83 -0.85 7.51 13.52
CA TYR A 83 0.38 7.19 14.25
C TYR A 83 0.85 5.76 13.97
N VAL A 84 -0.06 4.79 14.03
CA VAL A 84 0.21 3.38 13.70
C VAL A 84 0.71 3.24 12.27
N ALA A 85 0.06 3.91 11.30
CA ALA A 85 0.44 3.84 9.90
C ALA A 85 1.86 4.38 9.65
N ILE A 86 2.18 5.55 10.22
CA ILE A 86 3.51 6.16 10.08
C ILE A 86 4.58 5.27 10.73
N LEU A 87 4.33 4.80 11.96
CA LEU A 87 5.31 3.97 12.67
C LEU A 87 5.53 2.63 11.95
N THR A 88 4.46 2.02 11.46
CA THR A 88 4.53 0.79 10.64
C THR A 88 5.34 1.03 9.36
N LEU A 89 5.07 2.14 8.66
CA LEU A 89 5.78 2.51 7.44
C LEU A 89 7.28 2.66 7.71
N VAL A 90 7.66 3.43 8.72
CA VAL A 90 9.06 3.69 9.08
C VAL A 90 9.77 2.39 9.47
N LEU A 91 9.19 1.61 10.38
CA LEU A 91 9.81 0.37 10.88
C LEU A 91 9.91 -0.68 9.78
N SER A 92 8.83 -0.91 9.03
CA SER A 92 8.85 -1.91 7.95
C SER A 92 9.85 -1.53 6.86
N THR A 93 9.95 -0.25 6.49
CA THR A 93 10.91 0.22 5.47
C THR A 93 12.35 0.16 5.99
N ALA A 94 12.58 0.57 7.24
CA ALA A 94 13.92 0.55 7.84
C ALA A 94 14.49 -0.87 7.91
N ILE A 95 13.65 -1.87 8.18
CA ILE A 95 14.05 -3.29 8.23
C ILE A 95 14.09 -3.90 6.81
N ALA A 96 13.09 -3.60 5.98
CA ALA A 96 12.97 -4.21 4.65
C ALA A 96 14.00 -3.70 3.65
N THR A 97 14.47 -2.46 3.77
CA THR A 97 15.47 -1.89 2.86
C THR A 97 16.79 -2.67 2.88
N PRO A 98 17.49 -2.83 4.03
CA PRO A 98 18.71 -3.60 4.08
C PRO A 98 18.49 -5.08 3.76
N ALA A 99 17.36 -5.67 4.19
CA ALA A 99 17.04 -7.07 3.89
C ALA A 99 16.81 -7.29 2.37
N GLY A 100 16.00 -6.44 1.75
CA GLY A 100 15.72 -6.48 0.31
C GLY A 100 16.96 -6.21 -0.53
N TYR A 101 17.78 -5.24 -0.13
CA TYR A 101 19.09 -4.98 -0.73
C TYR A 101 19.98 -6.22 -0.65
N ALA A 102 20.12 -6.82 0.53
CA ALA A 102 20.98 -7.99 0.71
C ALA A 102 20.52 -9.18 -0.14
N ILE A 103 19.21 -9.43 -0.18
CA ILE A 103 18.62 -10.47 -1.03
C ILE A 103 18.82 -10.18 -2.52
N SER A 104 18.87 -8.92 -2.96
CA SER A 104 19.03 -8.57 -4.38
C SER A 104 20.48 -8.63 -4.84
N ARG A 105 21.43 -8.16 -4.01
CA ARG A 105 22.84 -7.99 -4.37
C ARG A 105 23.72 -9.19 -4.04
N TYR A 106 23.58 -9.77 -2.86
CA TYR A 106 24.48 -10.84 -2.40
C TYR A 106 23.95 -12.25 -2.71
N PHE A 107 24.89 -13.15 -2.96
CA PHE A 107 24.66 -14.59 -3.00
C PHE A 107 25.22 -15.18 -1.70
N PHE A 108 24.36 -15.65 -0.83
CA PHE A 108 24.73 -16.27 0.44
C PHE A 108 24.01 -17.63 0.60
N PRO A 109 24.61 -18.59 1.33
CA PRO A 109 23.99 -19.88 1.56
C PRO A 109 22.65 -19.70 2.31
N GLY A 110 21.57 -20.26 1.76
CA GLY A 110 20.22 -20.14 2.33
C GLY A 110 19.37 -18.97 1.81
N ARG A 111 19.85 -18.18 0.84
CA ARG A 111 19.10 -17.05 0.23
C ARG A 111 17.71 -17.45 -0.27
N ASP A 112 17.60 -18.56 -1.00
CA ASP A 112 16.32 -18.99 -1.57
C ASP A 112 15.40 -19.60 -0.51
N ALA A 113 15.96 -20.27 0.51
CA ALA A 113 15.20 -20.71 1.68
C ALA A 113 14.64 -19.52 2.47
N PHE A 114 15.42 -18.44 2.63
CA PHE A 114 14.95 -17.19 3.24
C PHE A 114 13.84 -16.53 2.43
N ARG A 115 13.98 -16.44 1.10
CA ARG A 115 12.90 -15.94 0.23
C ARG A 115 11.63 -16.78 0.35
N LEU A 116 11.79 -18.11 0.38
CA LEU A 116 10.67 -19.02 0.52
C LEU A 116 10.02 -18.92 1.89
N SER A 117 10.78 -18.76 2.97
CA SER A 117 10.22 -18.60 4.33
C SER A 117 9.42 -17.30 4.45
N VAL A 118 9.93 -16.21 3.86
CA VAL A 118 9.22 -14.93 3.74
C VAL A 118 7.88 -15.13 3.00
N LEU A 119 7.89 -15.87 1.89
CA LEU A 119 6.66 -16.18 1.14
C LEU A 119 5.72 -17.12 1.91
N ALA A 120 6.26 -18.08 2.67
CA ALA A 120 5.48 -19.05 3.43
C ALA A 120 4.63 -18.40 4.52
N VAL A 121 5.13 -17.35 5.18
CA VAL A 121 4.36 -16.57 6.17
C VAL A 121 3.07 -15.99 5.53
N ARG A 122 3.09 -15.68 4.23
CA ARG A 122 1.91 -15.15 3.51
C ARG A 122 0.88 -16.21 3.14
N ALA A 123 1.23 -17.49 3.20
CA ALA A 123 0.25 -18.56 3.00
C ALA A 123 -0.75 -18.64 4.18
N PHE A 124 -0.35 -18.17 5.36
CA PHE A 124 -1.22 -18.11 6.53
C PHE A 124 -2.18 -16.91 6.44
N PRO A 125 -3.49 -17.10 6.63
CA PRO A 125 -4.43 -16.01 6.76
C PRO A 125 -4.07 -15.11 7.95
N ILE A 126 -4.06 -13.78 7.74
CA ILE A 126 -3.71 -12.80 8.78
C ILE A 126 -4.56 -12.97 10.05
N VAL A 127 -5.83 -13.34 9.89
CA VAL A 127 -6.76 -13.57 11.01
C VAL A 127 -6.27 -14.71 11.94
N ILE A 128 -5.64 -15.75 11.38
CA ILE A 128 -5.10 -16.87 12.16
C ILE A 128 -3.87 -16.43 12.95
N LEU A 129 -3.05 -15.52 12.40
CA LEU A 129 -1.86 -14.98 13.07
C LEU A 129 -2.20 -13.94 14.13
N ALA A 130 -3.39 -13.32 14.07
CA ALA A 130 -3.77 -12.24 14.98
C ALA A 130 -3.84 -12.67 16.45
N VAL A 131 -4.45 -13.84 16.73
CA VAL A 131 -4.58 -14.38 18.10
C VAL A 131 -3.23 -14.68 18.75
N PRO A 132 -2.33 -15.49 18.16
CA PRO A 132 -1.05 -15.78 18.79
C PRO A 132 -0.19 -14.52 18.95
N LEU A 133 -0.20 -13.60 17.97
CA LEU A 133 0.49 -12.32 18.13
C LEU A 133 -0.08 -11.49 19.29
N ALA A 134 -1.41 -11.43 19.44
CA ALA A 134 -2.02 -10.72 20.56
C ALA A 134 -1.61 -11.34 21.91
N VAL A 135 -1.64 -12.67 22.03
CA VAL A 135 -1.18 -13.39 23.23
C VAL A 135 0.28 -13.07 23.55
N THR A 136 1.18 -13.11 22.57
CA THR A 136 2.59 -12.76 22.76
C THR A 136 2.77 -11.34 23.31
N PHE A 137 2.02 -10.37 22.78
CA PHE A 137 2.12 -8.98 23.24
C PHE A 137 1.50 -8.77 24.64
N ILE A 138 0.50 -9.59 25.02
CA ILE A 138 -0.03 -9.64 26.40
C ILE A 138 1.04 -10.15 27.35
N GLU A 139 1.69 -11.28 27.01
CA GLU A 139 2.75 -11.86 27.83
C GLU A 139 3.96 -10.92 27.99
N TRP A 140 4.28 -10.14 26.96
CA TRP A 140 5.33 -9.12 27.01
C TRP A 140 4.93 -7.86 27.80
N GLY A 141 3.68 -7.77 28.29
CA GLY A 141 3.19 -6.59 28.98
C GLY A 141 3.03 -5.35 28.09
N MET A 142 3.03 -5.54 26.77
CA MET A 142 2.93 -4.48 25.77
C MET A 142 1.52 -4.37 25.19
N TYR A 143 0.56 -5.17 25.65
CA TYR A 143 -0.82 -5.12 25.15
C TYR A 143 -1.51 -3.78 25.45
N ASP A 144 -2.53 -3.45 24.63
CA ASP A 144 -3.33 -2.22 24.73
C ASP A 144 -2.52 -0.91 24.59
N ARG A 145 -1.51 -0.92 23.71
CA ARG A 145 -0.70 0.25 23.39
C ARG A 145 -0.67 0.49 21.88
N VAL A 146 -0.73 1.76 21.48
CA VAL A 146 -0.73 2.16 20.06
C VAL A 146 0.52 1.67 19.33
N TYR A 147 1.70 1.73 19.96
CA TYR A 147 2.95 1.23 19.36
C TYR A 147 2.95 -0.29 19.16
N SER A 148 2.23 -1.05 19.98
CA SER A 148 2.15 -2.50 19.86
C SER A 148 1.40 -2.92 18.62
N VAL A 149 0.31 -2.22 18.32
CA VAL A 149 -0.44 -2.40 17.08
C VAL A 149 0.46 -2.11 15.86
N ALA A 150 1.30 -1.06 15.93
CA ALA A 150 2.26 -0.76 14.87
C ALA A 150 3.33 -1.85 14.70
N LEU A 151 3.85 -2.41 15.79
CA LEU A 151 4.80 -3.53 15.73
C LEU A 151 4.16 -4.78 15.13
N MET A 152 2.92 -5.10 15.49
CA MET A 152 2.16 -6.21 14.89
C MET A 152 1.96 -5.99 13.38
N HIS A 153 1.52 -4.81 12.96
CA HIS A 153 1.39 -4.50 11.54
C HIS A 153 2.74 -4.54 10.82
N THR A 154 3.81 -4.10 11.45
CA THR A 154 5.18 -4.20 10.90
C THR A 154 5.52 -5.66 10.63
N ALA A 155 5.39 -6.54 11.62
CA ALA A 155 5.69 -7.96 11.47
C ALA A 155 4.89 -8.62 10.32
N LEU A 156 3.60 -8.29 10.19
CA LEU A 156 2.73 -8.83 9.14
C LEU A 156 3.06 -8.28 7.74
N THR A 157 3.49 -7.02 7.65
CA THR A 157 3.78 -6.35 6.37
C THR A 157 5.18 -6.66 5.85
N LEU A 158 6.15 -6.90 6.73
CA LEU A 158 7.56 -7.16 6.41
C LEU A 158 7.78 -8.11 5.22
N PRO A 159 7.08 -9.26 5.11
CA PRO A 159 7.33 -10.18 4.02
C PRO A 159 7.12 -9.58 2.62
N THR A 160 6.02 -8.84 2.42
CA THR A 160 5.78 -8.17 1.14
C THR A 160 6.75 -7.02 0.96
N THR A 161 6.99 -6.22 1.99
CA THR A 161 7.89 -5.06 1.87
C THR A 161 9.30 -5.48 1.47
N ILE A 162 9.83 -6.57 2.05
CA ILE A 162 11.14 -7.13 1.68
C ILE A 162 11.16 -7.56 0.22
N LEU A 163 10.12 -8.25 -0.26
CA LEU A 163 10.05 -8.72 -1.65
C LEU A 163 9.93 -7.55 -2.64
N VAL A 164 9.10 -6.56 -2.33
CA VAL A 164 8.94 -5.34 -3.14
C VAL A 164 10.26 -4.60 -3.22
N VAL A 165 10.90 -4.31 -2.08
CA VAL A 165 12.17 -3.59 -2.05
C VAL A 165 13.27 -4.39 -2.75
N SER A 166 13.31 -5.71 -2.60
CA SER A 166 14.26 -6.56 -3.33
C SER A 166 14.05 -6.50 -4.84
N SER A 167 12.79 -6.47 -5.31
CA SER A 167 12.48 -6.35 -6.74
C SER A 167 12.88 -4.97 -7.30
N VAL A 168 12.76 -3.92 -6.49
CA VAL A 168 13.21 -2.57 -6.85
C VAL A 168 14.73 -2.52 -6.96
N PHE A 169 15.48 -3.03 -5.98
CA PHE A 169 16.95 -3.06 -6.09
C PHE A 169 17.43 -3.97 -7.23
N ALA A 170 16.72 -5.05 -7.52
CA ALA A 170 17.06 -5.94 -8.63
C ALA A 170 16.88 -5.29 -10.01
N SER A 171 16.03 -4.27 -10.15
CA SER A 171 15.86 -3.54 -11.42
C SER A 171 16.97 -2.51 -11.67
N ILE A 172 17.72 -2.11 -10.64
CA ILE A 172 18.84 -1.18 -10.74
C ILE A 172 20.10 -1.93 -11.19
N PRO A 173 20.76 -1.53 -12.31
CA PRO A 173 22.01 -2.14 -12.76
C PRO A 173 23.09 -2.14 -11.67
N ARG A 174 23.79 -3.27 -11.51
CA ARG A 174 24.87 -3.43 -10.52
C ARG A 174 26.09 -2.55 -10.82
N GLU A 175 26.27 -2.19 -12.08
CA GLU A 175 27.38 -1.38 -12.59
C GLU A 175 27.51 -0.03 -11.86
N PHE A 176 26.41 0.57 -11.40
CA PHE A 176 26.44 1.82 -10.65
C PHE A 176 27.13 1.66 -9.28
N GLU A 177 26.86 0.56 -8.58
CA GLU A 177 27.48 0.26 -7.28
C GLU A 177 28.93 -0.17 -7.46
N GLU A 178 29.24 -0.94 -8.50
CA GLU A 178 30.61 -1.35 -8.84
C GLU A 178 31.49 -0.14 -9.20
N ALA A 179 30.95 0.82 -9.97
CA ALA A 179 31.63 2.07 -10.26
C ALA A 179 31.93 2.88 -9.00
N ALA A 180 30.95 3.00 -8.08
CA ALA A 180 31.15 3.68 -6.80
C ALA A 180 32.26 3.02 -5.96
N GLN A 181 32.35 1.69 -5.98
CA GLN A 181 33.39 0.94 -5.29
C GLN A 181 34.78 1.15 -5.91
N ILE A 182 34.87 1.26 -7.25
CA ILE A 182 36.11 1.64 -7.94
C ILE A 182 36.57 3.05 -7.51
N PHE A 183 35.64 3.97 -7.28
CA PHE A 183 35.93 5.31 -6.73
C PHE A 183 36.19 5.33 -5.21
N GLY A 184 36.32 4.16 -4.57
CA GLY A 184 36.72 4.04 -3.16
C GLY A 184 35.55 3.99 -2.16
N CYS A 185 34.31 3.88 -2.62
CA CYS A 185 33.19 3.63 -1.71
C CYS A 185 33.22 2.19 -1.19
N ASN A 186 32.97 1.98 0.10
CA ASN A 186 32.66 0.64 0.60
C ASN A 186 31.22 0.24 0.26
N ALA A 187 30.85 -1.04 0.44
CA ALA A 187 29.54 -1.55 0.04
C ALA A 187 28.35 -0.86 0.75
N LEU A 188 28.53 -0.42 2.00
CA LEU A 188 27.50 0.33 2.73
C LEU A 188 27.39 1.77 2.22
N GLN A 189 28.52 2.40 1.88
CA GLN A 189 28.55 3.73 1.29
C GLN A 189 27.94 3.75 -0.11
N ALA A 190 28.21 2.71 -0.92
CA ALA A 190 27.55 2.53 -2.21
C ALA A 190 26.04 2.45 -2.02
N PHE A 191 25.55 1.59 -1.12
CA PHE A 191 24.13 1.47 -0.79
C PHE A 191 23.47 2.78 -0.29
N MET A 192 24.18 3.57 0.52
CA MET A 192 23.61 4.80 1.11
C MET A 192 23.66 6.02 0.17
N ARG A 193 24.52 6.02 -0.85
CA ARG A 193 24.80 7.20 -1.68
C ARG A 193 24.41 7.05 -3.15
N VAL A 194 24.30 5.82 -3.66
CA VAL A 194 24.04 5.48 -5.06
C VAL A 194 22.72 4.75 -5.15
#